data_AF-A0A0N4WIZ6-F1
#
_entry.id   AF-A0A0N4WIZ6-F1
#
_cell.length_a   1.000
_cell.length_b   1.000
_cell.length_c   1.000
_cell.angle_alpha   90.00
_cell.angle_beta   90.00
_cell.angle_gamma   90.00
#
_symmetry.space_group_name_H-M   'P 1'
#
loop_
_entity.id
_entity.type
_entity.pdbx_description
1 polymer ?
#
loop_
_entity_poly.entity_id
_entity_poly.type
_entity_poly.pdbx_seq_one_letter_code
_entity_poly.pdbx_strand_id
1 'polypeptide(L)' 'LKLYRIIQIFLDKYEKAYHPKCSSGREPYSIPMDGYRRILFGKSCRDNFCPSGYKCEEADIFAYCC' A
#
# COMPACT_ATOMS: atom_id res chain seq x y z
N LEU A 1 -10.03 9.91 -26.66
CA LEU A 1 -9.83 10.96 -25.64
C LEU A 1 -10.45 10.61 -24.27
N LYS A 2 -11.75 10.30 -24.15
CA LYS A 2 -12.35 9.89 -22.84
C LYS A 2 -11.75 8.61 -22.25
N LEU A 3 -11.54 7.57 -23.06
CA LEU A 3 -10.97 6.29 -22.60
C LEU A 3 -9.53 6.46 -22.05
N TYR A 4 -8.71 7.24 -22.74
CA TYR A 4 -7.33 7.54 -22.34
C TYR A 4 -7.25 8.21 -20.97
N ARG A 5 -8.20 9.11 -20.70
CA ARG A 5 -8.31 9.81 -19.41
C ARG A 5 -8.72 8.87 -18.27
N ILE A 6 -9.58 7.87 -18.55
CA ILE A 6 -9.95 6.84 -17.57
C ILE A 6 -8.75 5.94 -17.24
N ILE A 7 -7.99 5.51 -18.27
CA ILE A 7 -6.78 4.71 -18.08
C ILE A 7 -5.77 5.46 -17.22
N GLN A 8 -5.54 6.75 -17.49
CA GLN A 8 -4.62 7.56 -16.69
C GLN A 8 -5.04 7.64 -15.22
N ILE A 9 -6.32 7.90 -14.94
CA ILE A 9 -6.84 7.95 -13.56
C ILE A 9 -6.60 6.64 -12.82
N PHE A 10 -6.74 5.51 -13.50
CA PHE A 10 -6.49 4.20 -12.91
C PHE A 10 -5.01 4.01 -12.57
N LEU A 11 -4.11 4.36 -13.51
CA LEU A 11 -2.67 4.29 -13.28
C LEU A 11 -2.23 5.20 -12.13
N ASP A 12 -2.74 6.43 -12.07
CA ASP A 12 -2.43 7.38 -11.00
C ASP A 12 -2.88 6.86 -9.63
N LYS A 13 -4.05 6.21 -9.56
CA LYS A 13 -4.54 5.57 -8.32
C LYS A 13 -3.66 4.41 -7.90
N TYR A 14 -3.24 3.56 -8.85
CA TYR A 14 -2.36 2.43 -8.57
C TYR A 14 -0.98 2.89 -8.09
N GLU A 15 -0.39 3.89 -8.76
CA GLU A 15 0.89 4.47 -8.34
C GLU A 15 0.79 5.01 -6.92
N LYS A 16 -0.26 5.79 -6.62
CA LYS A 16 -0.49 6.30 -5.26
C LYS A 16 -0.63 5.17 -4.22
N ALA A 17 -1.28 4.05 -4.59
CA ALA A 17 -1.45 2.92 -3.69
C ALA A 17 -0.13 2.19 -3.36
N TYR A 18 0.90 2.30 -4.21
CA TYR A 18 2.25 1.78 -3.91
C TYR A 18 3.07 2.67 -2.97
N HIS A 19 2.63 3.92 -2.74
CA HIS A 19 3.26 4.87 -1.82
C HIS A 19 2.29 5.28 -0.69
N PRO A 20 1.77 4.32 0.11
CA PRO A 20 0.87 4.63 1.20
C PRO A 20 1.58 5.41 2.31
N LYS A 21 0.82 6.16 3.10
CA LYS A 21 1.31 6.88 4.26
C LYS A 21 0.45 6.51 5.45
N CYS A 22 1.09 6.07 6.52
CA CYS A 22 0.39 5.74 7.75
C CYS A 22 -0.28 6.97 8.33
N SER A 23 -1.47 6.78 8.90
CA SER A 23 -2.20 7.84 9.59
C SER A 23 -1.38 8.50 10.73
N SER A 24 -0.47 7.73 11.33
CA SER A 24 0.46 8.19 12.38
C SER A 24 1.63 9.05 11.87
N GLY A 25 1.82 9.17 10.55
CA GLY A 25 2.97 9.83 9.94
C GLY A 25 4.25 9.00 9.92
N ARG A 26 4.21 7.75 10.42
CA ARG A 26 5.32 6.80 10.31
C ARG A 26 5.41 6.21 8.90
N GLU A 27 6.59 5.68 8.56
CA GLU A 27 6.76 4.89 7.34
C GLU A 27 6.03 3.53 7.49
N PRO A 28 5.36 3.07 6.42
CA PRO A 28 4.76 1.73 6.39
C PRO A 28 5.78 0.64 6.67
N TYR A 29 5.31 -0.46 7.27
CA TYR A 29 6.16 -1.64 7.44
C TYR A 29 6.71 -2.09 6.09
N SER A 30 8.02 -2.35 6.08
CA SER A 30 8.72 -2.79 4.90
C SER A 30 9.70 -3.92 5.23
N ILE A 31 9.93 -4.77 4.26
CA ILE A 31 10.87 -5.90 4.34
C ILE A 31 12.09 -5.62 3.45
N PRO A 32 13.31 -5.98 3.88
CA PRO A 32 14.48 -5.90 3.02
C PRO A 32 14.39 -6.91 1.88
N MET A 33 14.65 -6.47 0.66
CA MET A 33 14.85 -7.32 -0.53
C MET A 33 15.98 -6.73 -1.35
N ASP A 34 17.02 -7.52 -1.64
CA ASP A 34 18.09 -7.19 -2.61
C ASP A 34 18.63 -5.75 -2.52
N GLY A 35 18.91 -5.27 -1.31
CA GLY A 35 19.50 -3.94 -1.09
C GLY A 35 18.52 -2.77 -1.05
N TYR A 36 17.21 -3.00 -1.18
CA TYR A 36 16.16 -2.01 -0.98
C TYR A 36 15.08 -2.52 -0.03
N ARG A 37 14.13 -1.66 0.33
CA ARG A 37 13.00 -2.00 1.19
C ARG A 37 11.72 -2.03 0.36
N ARG A 38 10.94 -3.10 0.47
CA ARG A 38 9.60 -3.20 -0.12
C ARG A 38 8.55 -3.07 0.97
N ILE A 39 7.53 -2.26 0.73
CA ILE A 39 6.35 -2.20 1.60
C ILE A 39 5.63 -3.54 1.54
N LEU A 40 5.22 -4.04 2.71
CA LEU A 40 4.43 -5.26 2.81
C LEU A 40 2.95 -4.92 2.55
N PHE A 41 2.39 -5.51 1.49
CA PHE A 41 1.00 -5.35 1.13
C PHE A 41 0.22 -6.65 1.33
N GLY A 42 -1.03 -6.50 1.74
CA GLY A 42 -2.05 -7.56 1.73
C GLY A 42 -3.23 -7.15 0.86
N LYS A 43 -4.12 -8.10 0.58
CA LYS A 43 -5.34 -7.80 -0.18
C LYS A 43 -6.37 -7.10 0.71
N SER A 44 -6.47 -7.54 1.97
CA SER A 44 -7.27 -6.87 2.99
C SER A 44 -6.72 -7.12 4.39
N CYS A 45 -7.14 -6.32 5.37
CA CYS A 45 -6.76 -6.51 6.76
C CYS A 45 -7.28 -7.83 7.37
N ARG A 46 -8.24 -8.48 6.71
CA ARG A 46 -8.71 -9.82 7.10
C ARG A 46 -7.67 -10.91 6.89
N ASP A 47 -6.63 -10.64 6.11
CA ASP A 47 -5.56 -11.60 5.82
C ASP A 47 -4.59 -11.75 7.01
N ASN A 48 -4.69 -10.89 8.05
CA ASN A 48 -3.89 -10.95 9.29
C ASN A 48 -2.38 -11.08 9.06
N PHE A 49 -1.84 -10.34 8.09
CA PHE A 49 -0.45 -10.44 7.64
C PHE A 49 0.52 -9.47 8.35
N CYS A 50 0.01 -8.55 9.16
CA CYS A 50 0.86 -7.57 9.84
C CYS A 50 1.65 -8.21 10.98
N PRO A 51 2.95 -7.92 11.09
CA PRO A 51 3.77 -8.42 12.19
C PRO A 51 3.36 -7.78 13.52
N SER A 52 3.79 -8.40 14.63
CA SER A 52 3.53 -7.88 15.97
C SER A 52 4.01 -6.44 16.13
N GLY A 53 3.19 -5.60 16.76
CA GLY A 53 3.46 -4.18 16.96
C GLY A 53 2.99 -3.27 15.82
N TYR A 54 2.51 -3.84 14.71
CA TYR A 54 1.88 -3.14 13.61
C TYR A 54 0.38 -3.47 13.55
N LYS A 55 -0.41 -2.47 13.21
CA LYS A 55 -1.85 -2.52 12.91
C LYS A 55 -2.03 -2.51 11.41
N CYS A 56 -3.08 -3.15 10.93
CA CYS A 56 -3.41 -3.07 9.53
C CYS A 56 -4.22 -1.79 9.24
N GLU A 57 -3.87 -1.08 8.17
CA GLU A 57 -4.66 -0.02 7.58
C GLU A 57 -5.21 -0.50 6.22
N GLU A 58 -6.54 -0.48 6.06
CA GLU A 58 -7.23 -0.84 4.82
C GLU A 58 -7.28 0.38 3.89
N ALA A 59 -6.92 0.21 2.62
CA ALA A 59 -7.04 1.25 1.59
C ALA A 59 -7.70 0.72 0.30
N ASP A 60 -7.93 1.61 -0.65
CA ASP A 60 -8.74 1.35 -1.85
C ASP A 60 -8.27 0.16 -2.71
N ILE A 61 -6.96 -0.12 -2.73
CA ILE A 61 -6.35 -1.14 -3.61
C ILE A 61 -5.60 -2.21 -2.80
N PHE A 62 -4.83 -1.80 -1.80
CA PHE A 62 -4.04 -2.69 -0.94
C PHE A 62 -4.29 -2.36 0.52
N ALA A 63 -4.19 -3.37 1.38
CA ALA A 63 -3.98 -3.19 2.80
C ALA A 63 -2.48 -3.15 3.11
N TYR A 64 -2.07 -2.44 4.16
CA TYR A 64 -0.66 -2.30 4.56
C TYR A 64 -0.54 -2.14 6.08
N CYS A 65 0.69 -2.23 6.60
CA CYS A 65 0.92 -2.33 8.04
C CYS A 65 1.50 -1.05 8.65
N CYS A 66 0.64 -0.43 9.46
CA CYS A 66 0.73 0.65 10.44
C CYS A 66 1.17 0.28 11.87
#